data_AF-A0A0Q7D6D9-F1
#
_entry.id   AF-A0A0Q7D6D9-F1
#
_cell.length_a   1.000
_cell.length_b   1.000
_cell.length_c   1.000
_cell.angle_alpha   90.00
_cell.angle_beta   90.00
_cell.angle_gamma   90.00
#
_symmetry.space_group_name_H-M   'P 1'
#
loop_
_entity.id
_entity.type
_entity.pdbx_description
1 polymer ?
#
loop_
_entity_poly.entity_id
_entity_poly.type
_entity_poly.pdbx_seq_one_letter_code
_entity_poly.pdbx_strand_id
1 'polypeptide(L)'
;MRPIASIRRAAPALAAIVPALLSQAALAQGFDKINTTVTNVNTILVTISIAVVTIAIIWAGFKMIFQGARLADVANVLIGGTLVGGAAAFASYIVT
;
A
#
# COMPACT_ATOMS: atom_id res chain seq x y z
N MET A 1 16.60 -17.45 58.02
CA MET A 1 17.29 -16.40 57.21
C MET A 1 17.62 -16.91 55.79
N ARG A 2 16.61 -17.20 54.93
CA ARG A 2 16.81 -17.64 53.53
C ARG A 2 15.92 -16.98 52.44
N PRO A 3 15.00 -16.02 52.69
CA PRO A 3 14.11 -15.51 51.64
C PRO A 3 14.77 -14.47 50.71
N ILE A 4 15.91 -13.90 51.10
CA ILE A 4 16.56 -12.79 50.36
C ILE A 4 17.35 -13.32 49.14
N ALA A 5 17.70 -14.61 49.13
CA ALA A 5 18.50 -15.22 48.07
C ALA A 5 17.67 -15.61 46.83
N SER A 6 16.37 -15.89 46.96
CA SER A 6 15.50 -16.22 45.83
C SER A 6 15.13 -15.00 45.00
N ILE A 7 14.94 -13.84 45.65
CA ILE A 7 14.62 -12.56 45.00
C ILE A 7 15.79 -12.09 44.12
N ARG A 8 17.04 -12.21 44.60
CA ARG A 8 18.23 -11.88 43.78
C ARG A 8 18.42 -12.81 42.58
N ARG A 9 17.91 -14.04 42.62
CA ARG A 9 17.99 -15.01 41.50
C ARG A 9 16.87 -14.85 40.48
N ALA A 10 15.71 -14.32 40.88
CA ALA A 10 14.60 -13.99 39.98
C ALA A 10 14.78 -12.62 39.29
N ALA A 11 15.54 -11.71 39.89
CA ALA A 11 15.85 -10.38 39.34
C ALA A 11 16.44 -10.40 37.91
N PRO A 12 17.44 -11.24 37.55
CA PRO A 12 17.98 -11.27 36.19
C PRO A 12 16.99 -11.87 35.17
N ALA A 13 16.12 -12.80 35.58
CA ALA A 13 15.12 -13.39 34.70
C ALA A 13 14.02 -12.39 34.33
N LEU A 14 13.57 -11.58 35.30
CA LEU A 14 12.62 -10.47 35.03
C LEU A 14 13.27 -9.33 34.24
N ALA A 15 14.54 -9.02 34.49
CA ALA A 15 15.28 -8.00 33.77
C ALA A 15 15.58 -8.36 32.30
N ALA A 16 15.63 -9.66 31.95
CA ALA A 16 15.82 -10.13 30.58
C ALA A 16 14.52 -10.13 29.74
N ILE A 17 13.35 -10.17 30.39
CA ILE A 17 12.05 -10.13 29.71
C ILE A 17 11.77 -8.74 29.13
N VAL A 18 12.15 -7.67 29.84
CA VAL A 18 11.94 -6.28 29.40
C VAL A 18 12.63 -5.97 28.05
N PRO A 19 13.93 -6.24 27.83
CA PRO A 19 14.56 -6.01 26.53
C PRO A 19 14.07 -6.96 25.44
N ALA A 20 13.65 -8.18 25.77
CA ALA A 20 13.06 -9.11 24.78
C ALA A 20 11.70 -8.59 24.27
N LEU A 21 10.85 -8.07 25.16
CA LEU A 21 9.58 -7.44 24.81
C LEU A 21 9.79 -6.13 24.04
N LEU A 22 10.79 -5.33 24.41
CA LEU A 22 11.16 -4.10 23.69
C LEU A 22 11.72 -4.41 22.29
N SER A 23 12.49 -5.49 22.14
CA SER A 23 13.01 -5.92 20.84
C SER A 23 11.89 -6.44 19.93
N GLN A 24 10.92 -7.17 20.49
CA GLN A 24 9.73 -7.61 19.75
C GLN A 24 8.80 -6.44 19.40
N ALA A 25 8.66 -5.45 20.29
CA ALA A 25 7.94 -4.20 20.01
C ALA A 25 8.65 -3.35 18.95
N ALA A 26 9.99 -3.29 18.95
CA ALA A 26 10.76 -2.58 17.93
C ALA A 26 10.66 -3.24 16.54
N LEU A 27 10.62 -4.58 16.50
CA LEU A 27 10.40 -5.36 15.28
C LEU A 27 8.96 -5.16 14.77
N ALA A 28 7.96 -5.22 15.66
CA ALA A 28 6.56 -4.93 15.33
C ALA A 28 6.39 -3.50 14.76
N GLN A 29 7.05 -2.51 15.38
CA GLN A 29 7.04 -1.12 14.90
C GLN A 29 7.70 -0.96 13.51
N GLY A 30 8.64 -1.84 13.16
CA GLY A 30 9.22 -1.91 11.82
C GLY A 30 8.21 -2.40 10.77
N PHE A 31 7.45 -3.44 11.09
CA PHE A 31 6.37 -3.95 10.23
C PHE A 31 5.22 -2.95 10.10
N ASP A 32 4.85 -2.23 11.16
CA ASP A 32 3.81 -1.19 11.11
C ASP A 32 4.18 -0.06 10.13
N LYS A 33 5.46 0.32 10.11
CA LYS A 33 5.97 1.31 9.16
C LYS A 33 5.94 0.81 7.73
N ILE A 34 6.32 -0.44 7.49
CA ILE A 34 6.26 -1.06 6.16
C ILE A 34 4.82 -1.12 5.66
N ASN A 35 3.88 -1.58 6.50
CA ASN A 35 2.45 -1.63 6.17
C ASN A 35 1.94 -0.24 5.79
N THR A 36 2.26 0.78 6.60
CA THR A 36 1.89 2.17 6.31
C THR A 36 2.47 2.66 4.98
N THR A 37 3.74 2.36 4.69
CA THR A 37 4.37 2.73 3.42
C THR A 37 3.69 2.04 2.24
N VAL A 38 3.40 0.74 2.34
CA VAL A 38 2.74 -0.03 1.28
C VAL A 38 1.32 0.51 1.01
N THR A 39 0.56 0.84 2.05
CA THR A 39 -0.77 1.46 1.92
C THR A 39 -0.70 2.85 1.28
N ASN A 40 0.28 3.68 1.65
CA ASN A 40 0.49 5.00 1.05
C ASN A 40 0.86 4.89 -0.43
N VAL A 41 1.75 3.95 -0.78
CA VAL A 41 2.12 3.67 -2.17
C VAL A 41 0.89 3.23 -2.96
N ASN A 42 0.09 2.29 -2.45
CA ASN A 42 -1.15 1.86 -3.12
C ASN A 42 -2.10 3.05 -3.37
N THR A 43 -2.32 3.89 -2.37
CA THR A 43 -3.18 5.07 -2.48
C THR A 43 -2.73 6.02 -3.60
N ILE A 44 -1.43 6.25 -3.71
CA ILE A 44 -0.85 7.08 -4.77
C ILE A 44 -1.05 6.42 -6.14
N LEU A 45 -0.75 5.13 -6.28
CA LEU A 45 -0.93 4.41 -7.54
C LEU A 45 -2.38 4.42 -8.02
N VAL A 46 -3.34 4.22 -7.11
CA VAL A 46 -4.78 4.26 -7.43
C VAL A 46 -5.19 5.66 -7.87
N THR A 47 -4.74 6.69 -7.16
CA THR A 47 -5.03 8.09 -7.50
C THR A 47 -4.50 8.45 -8.89
N ILE A 48 -3.26 8.05 -9.22
CA ILE A 48 -2.67 8.26 -10.54
C ILE A 48 -3.43 7.48 -11.61
N SER A 49 -3.82 6.23 -11.35
CA SER A 49 -4.59 5.43 -12.30
C SER A 49 -5.90 6.10 -12.70
N ILE A 50 -6.65 6.63 -11.72
CA ILE A 50 -7.89 7.35 -11.99
C ILE A 50 -7.62 8.59 -12.85
N ALA A 51 -6.58 9.37 -12.53
CA ALA A 51 -6.20 10.53 -13.33
C ALA A 51 -5.87 10.16 -14.78
N VAL A 52 -5.11 9.07 -15.00
CA VAL A 52 -4.76 8.57 -16.34
C VAL A 52 -6.01 8.13 -17.10
N VAL A 53 -6.93 7.40 -16.47
CA VAL A 53 -8.21 6.99 -17.07
C VAL A 53 -9.01 8.20 -17.52
N THR A 54 -9.10 9.24 -16.68
CA THR A 54 -9.81 10.48 -17.02
C THR A 54 -9.21 11.14 -18.26
N ILE A 55 -7.87 11.27 -18.31
CA ILE A 55 -7.18 11.87 -19.46
C ILE A 55 -7.40 11.05 -20.73
N ALA A 56 -7.37 9.71 -20.64
CA ALA A 56 -7.59 8.81 -21.78
C ALA A 56 -8.98 9.00 -22.40
N ILE A 57 -10.01 9.09 -21.55
CA ILE A 57 -11.40 9.31 -21.99
C ILE A 57 -11.56 10.68 -22.64
N ILE A 58 -11.01 11.74 -22.03
CA ILE A 58 -11.06 13.10 -22.57
C ILE A 58 -10.39 13.16 -23.96
N TRP A 59 -9.20 12.57 -24.08
CA TRP A 59 -8.46 12.55 -25.34
C TRP A 59 -9.21 11.78 -26.44
N ALA A 60 -9.76 10.61 -26.10
CA ALA A 60 -10.54 9.81 -27.04
C ALA A 60 -11.80 10.56 -27.51
N GLY A 61 -12.54 11.18 -26.58
CA GLY A 61 -13.74 11.96 -26.90
C GLY A 61 -13.43 13.18 -27.79
N PHE A 62 -12.33 13.89 -27.51
CA PHE A 62 -11.91 15.03 -28.34
C PHE A 62 -11.62 14.60 -29.78
N LYS A 63 -10.86 13.51 -29.98
CA LYS A 63 -10.55 13.00 -31.32
C LYS A 63 -11.79 12.52 -32.07
N MET A 64 -12.73 11.85 -31.39
CA MET A 64 -13.96 11.36 -32.04
C MET A 64 -14.87 12.51 -32.48
N ILE A 65 -15.08 13.52 -31.63
CA ILE A 65 -16.05 14.59 -31.88
C ILE A 65 -15.48 15.66 -32.81
N PHE A 66 -14.24 16.11 -32.58
CA PHE A 66 -13.70 17.28 -33.28
C PHE A 66 -12.78 16.96 -34.45
N GLN A 67 -12.20 15.76 -34.50
CA GLN A 67 -11.30 15.35 -35.58
C GLN A 67 -11.93 14.32 -36.51
N GLY A 68 -13.18 13.92 -36.26
CA GLY A 68 -13.88 12.88 -37.02
C GLY A 68 -13.15 11.53 -37.01
N ALA A 69 -12.30 11.29 -36.00
CA ALA A 69 -11.52 10.08 -35.91
C ALA A 69 -12.44 8.88 -35.63
N ARG A 70 -12.13 7.73 -36.23
CA ARG A 70 -12.93 6.51 -36.04
C ARG A 70 -12.60 5.90 -34.68
N LEU A 71 -13.53 5.14 -34.11
CA LEU A 71 -13.28 4.41 -32.85
C LEU A 71 -12.00 3.56 -32.92
N ALA A 72 -11.66 3.01 -34.09
CA ALA A 72 -10.44 2.24 -34.29
C ALA A 72 -9.16 3.04 -33.98
N ASP A 73 -9.16 4.35 -34.22
CA ASP A 73 -7.98 5.22 -34.05
C ASP A 73 -7.71 5.58 -32.58
N VAL A 74 -8.71 5.38 -31.72
CA VAL A 74 -8.69 5.73 -30.28
C VAL A 74 -8.94 4.52 -29.37
N ALA A 75 -9.31 3.36 -29.96
CA ALA A 75 -9.60 2.12 -29.24
C ALA A 75 -8.42 1.67 -28.37
N ASN A 76 -7.19 1.79 -28.89
CA ASN A 76 -5.99 1.37 -28.15
C ASN A 76 -5.81 2.15 -26.85
N VAL A 77 -6.08 3.47 -26.86
CA VAL A 77 -5.99 4.32 -25.66
C VAL A 77 -7.13 4.00 -24.68
N LEU A 78 -8.34 3.73 -25.18
CA LEU A 78 -9.46 3.34 -24.32
C LEU A 78 -9.26 1.97 -23.66
N ILE A 79 -8.78 0.98 -24.40
CA ILE A 79 -8.46 -0.35 -23.87
C ILE A 79 -7.32 -0.24 -22.84
N GLY A 80 -6.26 0.51 -23.16
CA GLY A 80 -5.18 0.76 -22.22
C GLY A 80 -5.66 1.46 -20.95
N GLY A 81 -6.49 2.50 -21.10
CA GLY A 81 -7.08 3.24 -19.99
C GLY A 81 -7.93 2.35 -19.08
N THR A 82 -8.85 1.56 -19.63
CA THR A 82 -9.69 0.65 -18.82
C THR A 82 -8.88 -0.44 -18.12
N LEU A 83 -7.82 -0.96 -18.76
CA LEU A 83 -6.92 -1.91 -18.12
C LEU A 83 -6.15 -1.29 -16.94
N VAL A 84 -5.67 -0.05 -17.08
CA VAL A 84 -4.98 0.69 -16.00
C VAL A 84 -5.94 0.96 -14.83
N GLY A 85 -7.16 1.40 -15.12
CA GLY A 85 -8.22 1.62 -14.13
C GLY A 85 -8.60 0.32 -13.39
N GLY A 86 -8.81 -0.76 -14.15
CA GLY A 86 -9.13 -2.08 -13.60
C GLY A 86 -8.02 -2.62 -12.70
N ALA A 87 -6.77 -2.58 -13.16
CA ALA A 87 -5.62 -3.04 -12.37
C ALA A 87 -5.48 -2.28 -11.05
N ALA A 88 -5.74 -0.97 -11.03
CA ALA A 88 -5.72 -0.19 -9.80
C ALA A 88 -6.83 -0.58 -8.81
N ALA A 89 -8.04 -0.88 -9.30
CA ALA A 89 -9.12 -1.37 -8.46
C ALA A 89 -8.77 -2.73 -7.81
N PHE A 90 -8.18 -3.66 -8.58
CA PHE A 90 -7.69 -4.93 -8.05
C PHE A 90 -6.55 -4.75 -7.04
N ALA A 91 -5.60 -3.85 -7.31
CA ALA A 91 -4.50 -3.56 -6.39
C ALA A 91 -5.00 -3.00 -5.05
N SER A 92 -6.01 -2.12 -5.06
CA SER A 92 -6.62 -1.59 -3.84
C SER A 92 -7.26 -2.70 -3.00
N TYR A 93 -7.93 -3.66 -3.63
CA TYR A 93 -8.56 -4.79 -2.93
C TYR A 93 -7.57 -5.74 -2.26
N ILE A 94 -6.39 -5.97 -2.86
CA ILE A 94 -5.38 -6.92 -2.33
C ILE A 94 -4.50 -6.30 -1.24
N VAL A 95 -4.26 -4.98 -1.31
CA VAL A 95 -3.33 -4.26 -0.41
C VAL A 95 -4.04 -3.67 0.81
N THR A 96 -5.37 -3.80 0.88
CA THR A 96 -6.16 -3.50 2.09
C THR A 96 -6.00 -4.61 3.12
#